data_AF-A0A521AZR3-F1
#
_entry.id   AF-A0A521AZR3-F1
#
_cell.length_a   1.000
_cell.length_b   1.000
_cell.length_c   1.000
_cell.angle_alpha   90.00
_cell.angle_beta   90.00
_cell.angle_gamma   90.00
#
_symmetry.space_group_name_H-M   'P 1'
#
loop_
_entity.id
_entity.type
_entity.pdbx_description
1 polymer ?
#
loop_
_entity_poly.entity_id
_entity_poly.type
_entity_poly.pdbx_seq_one_letter_code
_entity_poly.pdbx_strand_id
1 'polypeptide(L)'
;MTHQEESQENTTTKHEQLTLLFAHYGRAIYVAQVLEQETINMVAIDEIVTTQPESETEYDTIWAKYDNSKKMMGIMTSLLQQAYEIDELDMEELKALLALKTDLANIYFRFNDLTVATGADADRMISDFVGFNQRVQMINEKLSLYREAYNTKTGVTAEQHAAAYAARKEEFQGSTVL
;
A
#
# COMPACT_ATOMS: atom_id res chain seq x y z
N MET A 1 38.01 6.98 -28.84
CA MET A 1 37.12 7.59 -27.85
C MET A 1 37.81 8.83 -27.32
N THR A 2 37.20 9.98 -27.53
CA THR A 2 37.66 11.26 -26.98
C THR A 2 37.14 11.41 -25.55
N HIS A 3 37.83 12.17 -24.69
CA HIS A 3 37.39 12.43 -23.31
C HIS A 3 35.97 13.01 -23.20
N GLN A 4 35.48 13.68 -24.25
CA GLN A 4 34.10 14.18 -24.33
C GLN A 4 33.09 13.05 -24.52
N GLU A 5 33.38 12.05 -25.35
CA GLU A 5 32.52 10.88 -25.58
C GLU A 5 32.41 10.01 -24.31
N GLU A 6 33.52 9.76 -23.61
CA GLU A 6 33.53 9.02 -22.34
C GLU A 6 32.76 9.74 -21.22
N SER A 7 32.88 11.07 -21.15
CA SER A 7 32.15 11.87 -20.17
C SER A 7 30.65 11.86 -20.44
N GLN A 8 30.26 11.90 -21.71
CA GLN A 8 28.85 11.93 -22.12
C GLN A 8 28.18 10.56 -21.96
N GLU A 9 28.89 9.46 -22.29
CA GLU A 9 28.43 8.08 -22.07
C GLU A 9 28.26 7.76 -20.57
N ASN A 10 29.23 8.14 -19.73
CA ASN A 10 29.16 7.96 -18.28
C ASN A 10 27.97 8.73 -17.65
N THR A 11 27.67 9.93 -18.16
CA THR A 11 26.53 10.72 -17.68
C THR A 11 25.19 10.09 -18.08
N THR A 12 25.08 9.53 -19.29
CA THR A 12 23.88 8.81 -19.75
C THR A 12 23.64 7.54 -18.94
N THR A 13 24.67 6.71 -18.71
CA THR A 13 24.53 5.49 -17.89
C THR A 13 24.10 5.79 -16.46
N LYS A 14 24.64 6.87 -15.86
CA LYS A 14 24.22 7.31 -14.53
C LYS A 14 22.76 7.77 -14.49
N HIS A 15 22.31 8.50 -15.52
CA HIS A 15 20.92 8.93 -15.63
C HIS A 15 19.96 7.72 -15.74
N GLU A 16 20.31 6.72 -16.54
CA GLU A 16 19.51 5.49 -16.68
C GLU A 16 19.39 4.71 -15.37
N GLN A 17 20.49 4.56 -14.63
CA GLN A 17 20.50 3.90 -13.32
C GLN A 17 19.62 4.64 -12.29
N LEU A 18 19.70 5.97 -12.22
CA LEU A 18 18.84 6.77 -11.34
C LEU A 18 17.37 6.68 -11.74
N THR A 19 17.08 6.68 -13.05
CA THR A 19 15.71 6.51 -13.56
C THR A 19 15.13 5.17 -13.13
N LEU A 20 15.91 4.10 -13.29
CA LEU A 20 15.52 2.75 -12.87
C LEU A 20 15.29 2.68 -11.35
N LEU A 21 16.20 3.24 -10.56
CA LEU A 21 16.09 3.33 -9.11
C LEU A 21 14.78 4.01 -8.68
N PHE A 22 14.47 5.18 -9.25
CA PHE A 22 13.24 5.89 -8.92
C PHE A 22 11.98 5.18 -9.41
N ALA A 23 12.03 4.44 -10.52
CA ALA A 23 10.92 3.61 -10.97
C ALA A 23 10.63 2.48 -9.97
N HIS A 24 11.67 1.82 -9.43
CA HIS A 24 11.52 0.79 -8.40
C HIS A 24 11.00 1.36 -7.08
N TYR A 25 11.50 2.53 -6.67
CA TYR A 25 10.97 3.26 -5.51
C TYR A 25 9.49 3.62 -5.68
N GLY A 26 9.14 4.23 -6.82
CA GLY A 26 7.76 4.62 -7.11
C GLY A 26 6.80 3.44 -7.09
N ARG A 27 7.22 2.31 -7.66
CA ARG A 27 6.48 1.04 -7.59
C ARG A 27 6.30 0.58 -6.14
N ALA A 28 7.37 0.58 -5.34
CA ALA A 28 7.33 0.18 -3.93
C ALA A 28 6.33 1.02 -3.13
N ILE A 29 6.37 2.34 -3.26
CA ILE A 29 5.41 3.22 -2.59
C ILE A 29 3.98 2.95 -3.06
N TYR A 30 3.77 2.84 -4.38
CA TYR A 30 2.45 2.62 -4.94
C TYR A 30 1.82 1.30 -4.45
N VAL A 31 2.53 0.18 -4.55
CA VAL A 31 1.95 -1.12 -4.13
C VAL A 31 1.66 -1.16 -2.63
N ALA A 32 2.44 -0.45 -1.82
CA ALA A 32 2.21 -0.38 -0.38
C ALA A 32 1.04 0.56 -0.03
N GLN A 33 0.82 1.63 -0.79
CA GLN A 33 -0.40 2.45 -0.66
C GLN A 33 -1.64 1.64 -1.03
N VAL A 34 -1.56 0.80 -2.07
CA VAL A 34 -2.65 -0.11 -2.44
C VAL A 34 -2.90 -1.13 -1.33
N LEU A 35 -1.86 -1.74 -0.76
CA LEU A 35 -1.97 -2.65 0.39
C LEU A 35 -2.65 -1.96 1.60
N GLU A 36 -2.20 -0.76 1.97
CA GLU A 36 -2.79 0.01 3.07
C GLU A 36 -4.28 0.29 2.81
N GLN A 37 -4.61 0.76 1.60
CA GLN A 37 -6.00 1.02 1.22
C GLN A 37 -6.85 -0.26 1.23
N GLU A 38 -6.30 -1.39 0.81
CA GLU A 38 -7.00 -2.67 0.84
C GLU A 38 -7.33 -3.10 2.27
N THR A 39 -6.41 -2.89 3.22
CA THR A 39 -6.70 -3.18 4.64
C THR A 39 -7.79 -2.26 5.22
N ILE A 40 -7.81 -0.98 4.82
CA ILE A 40 -8.89 -0.04 5.17
C ILE A 40 -10.23 -0.54 4.62
N ASN A 41 -10.24 -0.92 3.34
CA ASN A 41 -11.45 -1.39 2.68
C ASN A 41 -11.99 -2.66 3.35
N MET A 42 -11.14 -3.60 3.71
CA MET A 42 -11.54 -4.83 4.40
C MET A 42 -12.27 -4.55 5.72
N VAL A 43 -11.76 -3.63 6.55
CA VAL A 43 -12.38 -3.30 7.84
C VAL A 43 -13.67 -2.50 7.64
N ALA A 44 -13.67 -1.51 6.75
CA ALA A 44 -14.84 -0.69 6.50
C ALA A 44 -16.00 -1.51 5.90
N ILE A 45 -15.70 -2.42 4.97
CA ILE A 45 -16.73 -3.27 4.36
C ILE A 45 -17.28 -4.26 5.38
N ASP A 46 -16.45 -4.84 6.24
CA ASP A 46 -16.91 -5.67 7.36
C ASP A 46 -17.90 -4.89 8.25
N GLU A 47 -17.59 -3.63 8.59
CA GLU A 47 -18.49 -2.77 9.37
C GLU A 47 -19.78 -2.42 8.61
N ILE A 48 -19.71 -2.09 7.32
CA ILE A 48 -20.88 -1.79 6.48
C ILE A 48 -21.81 -3.00 6.40
N VAL A 49 -21.26 -4.19 6.14
CA VAL A 49 -22.01 -5.44 6.06
C VAL A 49 -22.68 -5.76 7.39
N THR A 50 -21.93 -5.61 8.48
CA THR A 50 -22.39 -6.00 9.82
C THR A 50 -23.43 -5.03 10.37
N THR A 51 -23.24 -3.73 10.14
CA THR A 51 -24.13 -2.68 10.68
C THR A 51 -25.31 -2.38 9.78
N GLN A 52 -25.22 -2.66 8.46
CA GLN A 52 -26.24 -2.35 7.46
C GLN A 52 -26.75 -0.91 7.59
N PRO A 53 -25.90 0.11 7.36
CA PRO A 53 -26.26 1.51 7.57
C PRO A 53 -27.51 1.87 6.78
N GLU A 54 -28.45 2.56 7.43
CA GLU A 54 -29.76 2.89 6.87
C GLU A 54 -29.75 4.23 6.12
N SER A 55 -28.66 5.00 6.23
CA SER A 55 -28.51 6.30 5.59
C SER A 55 -27.10 6.54 5.00
N GLU A 56 -27.03 7.44 4.03
CA GLU A 56 -25.77 7.92 3.42
C GLU A 56 -24.84 8.52 4.48
N THR A 57 -25.37 9.26 5.46
CA THR A 57 -24.57 9.83 6.55
C THR A 57 -23.92 8.77 7.45
N GLU A 58 -24.62 7.68 7.74
CA GLU A 58 -24.06 6.56 8.50
C GLU A 58 -22.96 5.86 7.69
N TYR A 59 -23.18 5.70 6.38
CA TYR A 59 -22.22 5.14 5.46
C TYR A 59 -20.92 5.96 5.40
N ASP A 60 -21.01 7.28 5.21
CA ASP A 60 -19.87 8.19 5.18
C ASP A 60 -19.13 8.23 6.51
N THR A 61 -19.86 8.10 7.62
CA THR A 61 -19.25 8.05 8.96
C THR A 61 -18.32 6.84 9.11
N ILE A 62 -18.68 5.69 8.53
CA ILE A 62 -17.83 4.49 8.53
C ILE A 62 -16.55 4.75 7.73
N TRP A 63 -16.63 5.35 6.54
CA TRP A 63 -15.42 5.64 5.75
C TRP A 63 -14.54 6.71 6.38
N ALA A 64 -15.13 7.81 6.88
CA ALA A 64 -14.41 8.90 7.55
C ALA A 64 -13.65 8.41 8.80
N LYS A 65 -14.17 7.40 9.49
CA LYS A 65 -13.49 6.73 10.60
C LYS A 65 -12.18 6.08 10.16
N TYR A 66 -12.08 5.55 8.94
CA TYR A 66 -10.87 4.86 8.47
C TYR A 66 -9.98 5.67 7.52
N ASP A 67 -10.46 6.78 6.95
CA ASP A 67 -9.67 7.63 6.05
C ASP A 67 -8.71 8.58 6.79
N ASN A 68 -8.99 8.91 8.05
CA ASN A 68 -8.14 9.79 8.86
C ASN A 68 -6.86 9.10 9.42
N SER A 69 -6.38 8.02 8.79
CA SER A 69 -5.73 6.87 9.44
C SER A 69 -4.22 6.91 9.69
N LYS A 70 -3.51 8.04 9.59
CA LYS A 70 -2.11 8.08 10.13
C LYS A 70 -2.03 7.74 11.63
N LYS A 71 -3.13 7.88 12.38
CA LYS A 71 -3.21 7.59 13.82
C LYS A 71 -3.82 6.22 14.17
N MET A 72 -4.21 5.41 13.17
CA MET A 72 -5.03 4.21 13.41
C MET A 72 -4.43 2.90 12.91
N MET A 73 -3.19 2.86 12.40
CA MET A 73 -2.59 1.62 11.90
C MET A 73 -2.64 0.47 12.91
N GLY A 74 -2.36 0.75 14.19
CA GLY A 74 -2.53 -0.24 15.28
C GLY A 74 -3.97 -0.71 15.44
N ILE A 75 -4.93 0.22 15.45
CA ILE A 75 -6.37 -0.09 15.58
C ILE A 75 -6.86 -0.90 14.38
N MET A 76 -6.51 -0.50 13.15
CA MET A 76 -6.89 -1.20 11.93
C MET A 76 -6.35 -2.62 11.90
N THR A 77 -5.08 -2.83 12.25
CA THR A 77 -4.51 -4.19 12.26
C THR A 77 -5.19 -5.09 13.29
N SER A 78 -5.57 -4.58 14.46
CA SER A 78 -6.34 -5.35 15.44
C SER A 78 -7.76 -5.69 14.96
N LEU A 79 -8.47 -4.71 14.37
CA LEU A 79 -9.80 -4.94 13.79
C LEU A 79 -9.75 -5.96 12.66
N LEU A 80 -8.76 -5.83 11.77
CA LEU A 80 -8.54 -6.75 10.65
C LEU A 80 -8.24 -8.16 11.14
N GLN A 81 -7.36 -8.30 12.14
CA GLN A 81 -7.02 -9.60 12.72
C GLN A 81 -8.24 -10.29 13.34
N GLN A 82 -9.07 -9.53 14.05
CA GLN A 82 -10.27 -10.06 14.69
C GLN A 82 -11.35 -10.45 13.68
N ALA A 83 -11.64 -9.59 12.70
CA ALA A 83 -12.72 -9.82 11.74
C ALA A 83 -12.39 -10.98 10.77
N TYR A 84 -11.14 -11.02 10.28
CA TYR A 84 -10.73 -11.96 9.24
C TYR A 84 -9.96 -13.18 9.77
N GLU A 85 -9.80 -13.30 11.09
CA GLU A 85 -9.09 -14.40 11.75
C GLU A 85 -7.68 -14.63 11.15
N ILE A 86 -6.98 -13.52 10.85
CA ILE A 86 -5.65 -13.54 10.21
C ILE A 86 -4.61 -14.14 11.17
N ASP A 87 -3.79 -15.05 10.66
CA ASP A 87 -2.69 -15.65 11.42
C ASP A 87 -1.73 -14.59 11.97
N GLU A 88 -1.18 -14.86 13.16
CA GLU A 88 -0.30 -13.93 13.86
C GLU A 88 0.93 -13.55 13.02
N LEU A 89 1.56 -14.53 12.34
CA LEU A 89 2.75 -14.28 11.52
C LEU A 89 2.43 -13.40 10.31
N ASP A 90 1.28 -13.62 9.68
CA ASP A 90 0.84 -12.81 8.55
C ASP A 90 0.51 -11.38 8.98
N MET A 91 -0.10 -11.23 10.15
CA MET A 91 -0.41 -9.93 10.73
C MET A 91 0.86 -9.16 11.15
N GLU A 92 1.86 -9.84 11.69
CA GLU A 92 3.17 -9.24 11.99
C GLU A 92 3.87 -8.76 10.71
N GLU A 93 3.86 -9.55 9.65
CA GLU A 93 4.43 -9.17 8.36
C GLU A 93 3.70 -7.96 7.76
N LEU A 94 2.37 -7.93 7.82
CA LEU A 94 1.59 -6.77 7.38
C LEU A 94 1.98 -5.50 8.14
N LYS A 95 2.07 -5.56 9.48
CA LYS A 95 2.51 -4.44 10.31
C LYS A 95 3.92 -3.97 9.93
N ALA A 96 4.84 -4.91 9.73
CA ALA A 96 6.21 -4.61 9.34
C ALA A 96 6.28 -3.91 7.97
N LEU A 97 5.48 -4.35 6.99
CA LEU A 97 5.44 -3.75 5.66
C LEU A 97 4.85 -2.33 5.67
N LEU A 98 3.79 -2.10 6.44
CA LEU A 98 3.20 -0.76 6.57
C LEU A 98 4.14 0.23 7.31
N ALA A 99 4.86 -0.26 8.32
CA ALA A 99 5.92 0.51 8.97
C ALA A 99 7.06 0.82 7.99
N LEU A 100 7.55 -0.18 7.27
CA LEU A 100 8.61 -0.01 6.29
C LEU A 100 8.20 0.95 5.16
N LYS A 101 6.95 0.93 4.69
CA LYS A 101 6.43 1.93 3.75
C LYS A 101 6.57 3.36 4.30
N THR A 102 6.32 3.56 5.59
CA THR A 102 6.50 4.86 6.24
C THR A 102 7.97 5.29 6.23
N ASP A 103 8.88 4.36 6.47
CA ASP A 103 10.32 4.62 6.42
C ASP A 103 10.81 4.91 4.99
N LEU A 104 10.35 4.12 4.01
CA LEU A 104 10.61 4.32 2.59
C LEU A 104 10.18 5.72 2.14
N ALA A 105 8.98 6.15 2.52
CA ALA A 105 8.44 7.45 2.12
C ALA A 105 9.13 8.65 2.79
N ASN A 106 9.60 8.50 4.03
CA ASN A 106 10.03 9.65 4.84
C ASN A 106 11.55 9.78 4.99
N ILE A 107 12.27 8.67 5.13
CA ILE A 107 13.66 8.69 5.59
C ILE A 107 14.63 7.89 4.71
N TYR A 108 14.16 6.98 3.86
CA TYR A 108 15.05 6.08 3.10
C TYR A 108 16.08 6.83 2.26
N PHE A 109 15.69 7.81 1.45
CA PHE A 109 16.65 8.59 0.68
C PHE A 109 17.51 9.53 1.52
N ARG A 110 17.10 9.89 2.74
CA ARG A 110 17.94 10.69 3.65
C ARG A 110 19.15 9.90 4.16
N PHE A 111 19.00 8.59 4.30
CA PHE A 111 20.10 7.69 4.70
C PHE A 111 20.91 7.15 3.52
N ASN A 112 20.47 7.39 2.29
CA ASN A 112 21.09 6.89 1.06
C ASN A 112 21.45 8.04 0.10
N ASP A 113 21.55 9.27 0.60
CA ASP A 113 21.76 10.49 -0.19
C ASP A 113 23.08 10.45 -0.97
N LEU A 114 24.16 10.00 -0.33
CA LEU A 114 25.47 9.84 -0.97
C LEU A 114 25.46 8.76 -2.05
N THR A 115 24.77 7.65 -1.80
CA THR A 115 24.57 6.53 -2.74
C THR A 115 23.84 7.02 -3.99
N VAL A 116 22.76 7.79 -3.82
CA VAL A 116 22.03 8.43 -4.93
C VAL A 116 22.89 9.46 -5.66
N ALA A 117 23.60 10.32 -4.94
CA ALA A 117 24.41 11.39 -5.54
C ALA A 117 25.58 10.84 -6.37
N THR A 118 26.18 9.74 -5.91
CA THR A 118 27.33 9.12 -6.58
C THR A 118 26.91 8.09 -7.62
N GLY A 119 25.74 7.47 -7.48
CA GLY A 119 25.31 6.32 -8.29
C GLY A 119 25.97 5.01 -7.88
N ALA A 120 26.89 5.04 -6.91
CA ALA A 120 27.47 3.83 -6.33
C ALA A 120 26.36 3.04 -5.61
N ASP A 121 26.37 1.71 -5.68
CA ASP A 121 25.40 0.84 -4.98
C ASP A 121 23.90 1.02 -5.36
N ALA A 122 23.60 1.57 -6.53
CA ALA A 122 22.22 1.66 -7.04
C ALA A 122 21.53 0.30 -7.10
N ASP A 123 22.26 -0.77 -7.44
CA ASP A 123 21.74 -2.14 -7.49
C ASP A 123 21.26 -2.64 -6.13
N ARG A 124 21.96 -2.29 -5.04
CA ARG A 124 21.53 -2.63 -3.68
C ARG A 124 20.20 -1.96 -3.35
N MET A 125 20.07 -0.67 -3.67
CA MET A 125 18.83 0.05 -3.42
C MET A 125 17.66 -0.47 -4.27
N ILE A 126 17.92 -0.82 -5.54
CA ILE A 126 16.94 -1.50 -6.40
C ILE A 126 16.52 -2.83 -5.77
N SER A 127 17.48 -3.61 -5.26
CA SER A 127 17.20 -4.87 -4.58
C SER A 127 16.35 -4.69 -3.33
N ASP A 128 16.59 -3.64 -2.53
CA ASP A 128 15.75 -3.31 -1.36
C ASP A 128 14.28 -3.13 -1.79
N PHE A 129 14.03 -2.37 -2.86
CA PHE A 129 12.68 -2.14 -3.39
C PHE A 129 12.07 -3.38 -4.02
N VAL A 130 12.85 -4.20 -4.74
CA VAL A 130 12.37 -5.47 -5.31
C VAL A 130 11.95 -6.44 -4.20
N GLY A 131 12.78 -6.60 -3.17
CA GLY A 131 12.47 -7.44 -2.02
C GLY A 131 11.23 -6.96 -1.26
N PHE A 132 11.10 -5.64 -1.07
CA PHE A 132 9.90 -5.05 -0.50
C PHE A 132 8.64 -5.36 -1.33
N ASN A 133 8.70 -5.13 -2.65
CA ASN A 133 7.58 -5.40 -3.57
C ASN A 133 7.13 -6.87 -3.52
N GLN A 134 8.08 -7.81 -3.47
CA GLN A 134 7.78 -9.25 -3.37
C GLN A 134 7.04 -9.57 -2.07
N ARG A 135 7.48 -9.01 -0.95
CA ARG A 135 6.81 -9.20 0.35
C ARG A 135 5.40 -8.61 0.36
N VAL A 136 5.21 -7.42 -0.22
CA VAL A 136 3.88 -6.81 -0.40
C VAL A 136 2.96 -7.71 -1.24
N GLN A 137 3.48 -8.30 -2.32
CA GLN A 137 2.70 -9.22 -3.14
C GLN A 137 2.29 -10.47 -2.36
N MET A 138 3.23 -11.09 -1.64
CA MET A 138 2.96 -12.30 -0.85
C MET A 138 1.90 -12.04 0.23
N ILE A 139 1.93 -10.89 0.92
CA ILE A 139 0.91 -10.58 1.91
C ILE A 139 -0.44 -10.27 1.26
N ASN A 140 -0.48 -9.60 0.11
CA ASN A 140 -1.73 -9.36 -0.63
C ASN A 140 -2.41 -10.67 -1.05
N GLU A 141 -1.64 -11.64 -1.56
CA GLU A 141 -2.16 -12.96 -1.92
C GLU A 141 -2.79 -13.65 -0.71
N LYS A 142 -2.15 -13.57 0.46
CA LYS A 142 -2.68 -14.10 1.72
C LYS A 142 -3.94 -13.38 2.18
N LEU A 143 -3.96 -12.04 2.15
CA LEU A 143 -5.14 -11.23 2.50
C LEU A 143 -6.34 -11.57 1.60
N SER A 144 -6.11 -11.87 0.32
CA SER A 144 -7.17 -12.35 -0.57
C SER A 144 -7.78 -13.67 -0.09
N LEU A 145 -6.95 -14.62 0.35
CA LEU A 145 -7.43 -15.90 0.89
C LEU A 145 -8.23 -15.70 2.18
N TYR A 146 -7.76 -14.84 3.09
CA TYR A 146 -8.50 -14.50 4.32
C TYR A 146 -9.86 -13.86 4.01
N ARG A 147 -9.90 -12.95 3.03
CA ARG A 147 -11.14 -12.33 2.57
C ARG A 147 -12.10 -13.34 1.95
N GLU A 148 -11.61 -14.26 1.13
CA GLU A 148 -12.44 -15.33 0.55
C GLU A 148 -13.03 -16.24 1.62
N ALA A 149 -12.22 -16.63 2.61
CA ALA A 149 -12.68 -17.42 3.75
C ALA A 149 -13.74 -16.66 4.58
N TYR A 150 -13.50 -15.39 4.86
CA TYR A 150 -14.45 -14.51 5.54
C TYR A 150 -15.78 -14.42 4.76
N ASN A 151 -15.73 -14.10 3.46
CA ASN A 151 -16.93 -13.96 2.62
C ASN A 151 -17.76 -15.25 2.59
N THR A 152 -17.09 -16.40 2.51
CA THR A 152 -17.74 -17.71 2.55
C THR A 152 -18.45 -17.94 3.89
N LYS A 153 -17.83 -17.54 5.00
CA LYS A 153 -18.37 -17.70 6.36
C LYS A 153 -19.54 -16.76 6.65
N THR A 154 -19.45 -15.51 6.20
CA THR A 154 -20.44 -14.46 6.49
C THR A 154 -21.55 -14.38 5.45
N GLY A 155 -21.40 -15.05 4.30
CA GLY A 155 -22.36 -14.99 3.20
C GLY A 155 -22.28 -13.69 2.41
N VAL A 156 -21.22 -12.89 2.60
CA VAL A 156 -21.02 -11.64 1.87
C VAL A 156 -20.73 -11.92 0.42
N THR A 157 -21.58 -11.43 -0.47
CA THR A 157 -21.44 -11.65 -1.92
C THR A 157 -20.50 -10.64 -2.55
N ALA A 158 -19.94 -10.99 -3.71
CA ALA A 158 -19.15 -10.05 -4.51
C ALA A 158 -19.95 -8.80 -4.91
N GLU A 159 -21.29 -8.91 -5.01
CA GLU A 159 -22.17 -7.79 -5.32
C GLU A 159 -22.27 -6.81 -4.16
N GLN A 160 -22.30 -7.29 -2.91
CA GLN A 160 -22.28 -6.44 -1.72
C GLN A 160 -20.94 -5.69 -1.60
N HIS A 161 -19.82 -6.37 -1.87
CA HIS A 161 -18.51 -5.71 -1.99
C HIS A 161 -18.53 -4.64 -3.09
N ALA A 162 -18.99 -4.98 -4.28
CA ALA A 162 -19.02 -4.06 -5.41
C ALA A 162 -19.93 -2.84 -5.15
N ALA A 163 -21.07 -3.04 -4.49
CA ALA A 163 -21.97 -1.96 -4.09
C ALA A 163 -21.31 -1.01 -3.09
N ALA A 164 -20.62 -1.56 -2.08
CA ALA A 164 -19.85 -0.75 -1.14
C ALA A 164 -18.71 0.02 -1.85
N TYR A 165 -17.98 -0.61 -2.77
CA TYR A 165 -16.95 0.10 -3.53
C TYR A 165 -17.51 1.19 -4.45
N ALA A 166 -18.66 0.95 -5.08
CA ALA A 166 -19.31 1.90 -5.97
C ALA A 166 -19.76 3.16 -5.22
N ALA A 167 -20.42 2.99 -4.07
CA ALA A 167 -20.86 4.10 -3.22
C ALA A 167 -19.68 4.99 -2.80
N ARG A 168 -18.56 4.38 -2.41
CA ARG A 168 -17.33 5.12 -2.09
C ARG A 168 -16.73 5.89 -3.29
N LYS A 169 -16.82 5.35 -4.50
CA LYS A 169 -16.25 6.01 -5.70
C LYS A 169 -17.02 7.28 -6.07
N GLU A 170 -18.33 7.31 -5.85
CA GLU A 170 -19.16 8.50 -6.08
C GLU A 170 -18.78 9.65 -5.15
N GLU A 171 -18.41 9.36 -3.89
CA GLU A 171 -17.89 10.34 -2.92
C GLU A 171 -16.60 11.02 -3.42
N PHE A 172 -15.65 10.24 -3.97
CA PHE A 172 -14.41 10.78 -4.55
C PHE A 172 -14.67 11.66 -5.78
N GLN A 173 -15.68 11.35 -6.58
CA GLN A 173 -16.06 12.18 -7.74
C GLN A 173 -16.74 13.48 -7.30
N GLY A 174 -17.51 13.46 -6.20
CA GLY A 174 -18.05 14.65 -5.55
C GLY A 174 -16.98 15.51 -4.87
N SER A 175 -15.91 14.89 -4.36
CA SER A 175 -14.73 15.55 -3.80
C SER A 175 -13.78 16.05 -4.89
N THR A 176 -14.29 16.85 -5.83
CA THR A 176 -13.44 17.62 -6.74
C THR A 176 -12.80 18.77 -5.95
N VAL A 177 -11.69 18.49 -5.28
CA VAL A 177 -10.69 19.50 -4.93
C VAL A 177 -9.38 19.08 -5.56
N LEU A 178 -9.12 19.62 -6.74
CA LEU A 178 -7.94 20.44 -7.07
C LEU A 178 -8.28 21.30 -8.29
#